data_AF-A0AAN8ZJS4-F1
#
_entry.id   AF-A0AAN8ZJS4-F1
#
_cell.length_a   1.000
_cell.length_b   1.000
_cell.length_c   1.000
_cell.angle_alpha   90.00
_cell.angle_beta   90.00
_cell.angle_gamma   90.00
#
_symmetry.space_group_name_H-M   'P 1'
#
loop_
_entity.id
_entity.type
_entity.pdbx_description
1 polymer ?
#
loop_
_entity_poly.entity_id
_entity_poly.type
_entity_poly.pdbx_seq_one_letter_code
_entity_poly.pdbx_strand_id
1 'polypeptide(L)'
;MPKIPTIAKFPENLLPLKHWEDEFLADFVDLRPALSHVEDSSSTVEKLGSKQSIPEDRSPQLLESATNKFYEVKTDEADIYNSNNPDLSSTDQDISPSAKESRPTVFGIENLENNPTVSAIQSMDSVARVSMLRKRISSIETATSLSRNDCLWCFVLCAAVDTPLHANACADMRSLVRKCASLRARKVEVDEEVILLNILVTIAGQYFGRLEK
;
A
#
# COMPACT_ATOMS: atom_id res chain seq x y z
N MET A 1 38.65 -13.02 12.75
CA MET A 1 37.73 -12.51 11.71
C MET A 1 36.57 -11.81 12.39
N PRO A 2 36.18 -10.60 12.00
CA PRO A 2 34.92 -10.02 12.44
C PRO A 2 33.76 -10.84 11.87
N LYS A 3 32.84 -11.27 12.73
CA LYS A 3 31.59 -11.94 12.32
C LYS A 3 30.72 -10.90 11.64
N ILE A 4 30.60 -10.95 10.32
CA ILE A 4 29.60 -10.16 9.59
C ILE A 4 28.24 -10.63 10.10
N PRO A 5 27.38 -9.75 10.63
CA PRO A 5 26.04 -10.15 11.05
C PRO A 5 25.30 -10.74 9.84
N THR A 6 24.76 -11.95 10.00
CA THR A 6 23.86 -12.55 9.02
C THR A 6 22.68 -11.60 8.85
N ILE A 7 22.61 -10.90 7.71
CA ILE A 7 21.43 -10.12 7.35
C ILE A 7 20.27 -11.11 7.38
N ALA A 8 19.33 -10.92 8.30
CA ALA A 8 18.14 -11.74 8.40
C ALA A 8 17.46 -11.70 7.03
N LYS A 9 17.43 -12.84 6.33
CA LYS A 9 16.72 -12.95 5.06
C LYS A 9 15.24 -12.77 5.37
N PHE A 10 14.60 -11.85 4.66
CA PHE A 10 13.16 -11.68 4.76
C PHE A 10 12.48 -12.99 4.34
N PRO A 11 11.59 -13.56 5.16
CA PRO A 11 10.94 -14.83 4.85
C PRO A 11 10.18 -14.74 3.51
N GLU A 12 10.36 -15.74 2.64
CA GLU A 12 9.76 -15.75 1.30
C GLU A 12 8.23 -15.77 1.36
N ASN A 13 7.66 -16.41 2.39
CA ASN A 13 6.22 -16.41 2.66
C ASN A 13 5.66 -15.03 3.03
N LEU A 14 6.51 -14.02 3.28
CA LEU A 14 6.09 -12.65 3.54
C LEU A 14 6.19 -11.75 2.29
N LEU A 15 6.82 -12.21 1.22
CA LEU A 15 6.88 -11.49 -0.04
C LEU A 15 5.49 -11.49 -0.73
N PRO A 16 5.19 -10.44 -1.50
CA PRO A 16 4.04 -10.47 -2.38
C PRO A 16 4.21 -11.53 -3.48
N LEU A 17 3.11 -12.20 -3.81
CA LEU A 17 3.08 -13.11 -4.95
C LEU A 17 3.08 -12.32 -6.26
N LYS A 18 3.69 -12.90 -7.29
CA LYS A 18 3.90 -12.21 -8.56
C LYS A 18 2.58 -11.76 -9.21
N HIS A 19 1.56 -12.59 -9.19
CA HIS A 19 0.25 -12.23 -9.77
C HIS A 19 -0.39 -11.07 -9.00
N TRP A 20 -0.24 -11.02 -7.67
CA TRP A 20 -0.69 -9.89 -6.86
C TRP A 20 0.08 -8.62 -7.24
N GLU A 21 1.41 -8.70 -7.43
CA GLU A 21 2.19 -7.53 -7.85
C GLU A 21 1.71 -7.02 -9.21
N ASP A 22 1.50 -7.92 -10.18
CA ASP A 22 1.10 -7.56 -11.54
C ASP A 22 -0.32 -6.94 -11.57
N GLU A 23 -1.28 -7.51 -10.83
CA GLU A 23 -2.64 -6.98 -10.71
C GLU A 23 -2.66 -5.64 -9.97
N PHE A 24 -1.95 -5.55 -8.84
CA PHE A 24 -1.85 -4.32 -8.06
C PHE A 24 -1.22 -3.18 -8.88
N LEU A 25 -0.20 -3.48 -9.67
CA LEU A 25 0.43 -2.49 -10.54
C LEU A 25 -0.49 -2.03 -11.67
N ALA A 26 -1.34 -2.92 -12.21
CA ALA A 26 -2.36 -2.55 -13.18
C ALA A 26 -3.37 -1.57 -12.57
N ASP A 27 -3.92 -1.90 -11.40
CA ASP A 27 -4.83 -1.03 -10.64
C ASP A 27 -4.17 0.33 -10.32
N PHE A 28 -2.89 0.30 -9.93
CA PHE A 28 -2.12 1.50 -9.62
C PHE A 28 -1.91 2.40 -10.85
N VAL A 29 -1.66 1.83 -12.02
CA VAL A 29 -1.54 2.59 -13.28
C VAL A 29 -2.86 3.27 -13.63
N ASP A 30 -3.98 2.56 -13.49
CA ASP A 30 -5.32 3.09 -13.77
C ASP A 30 -5.76 4.17 -12.78
N LEU A 31 -5.19 4.19 -11.57
CA LEU A 31 -5.42 5.25 -10.60
C LEU A 31 -4.78 6.58 -11.02
N ARG A 32 -3.62 6.56 -11.71
CA ARG A 32 -2.85 7.79 -11.99
C ARG A 32 -3.64 8.84 -12.78
N PRO A 33 -4.38 8.51 -13.86
CA PRO A 33 -5.19 9.47 -14.58
C PRO A 33 -6.27 10.14 -13.70
N ALA A 34 -6.83 9.41 -12.73
CA ALA A 34 -7.86 9.96 -11.84
C ALA A 34 -7.30 11.04 -10.90
N LEU A 35 -6.00 11.00 -10.61
CA LEU A 35 -5.33 11.99 -9.76
C LEU A 35 -4.73 13.17 -10.53
N SER A 36 -4.49 13.02 -11.84
CA SER A 36 -3.93 14.08 -12.69
C SER A 36 -4.96 15.03 -13.31
N HIS A 37 -6.24 14.69 -13.30
CA HIS A 37 -7.23 15.31 -14.19
C HIS A 37 -7.83 16.65 -13.70
N VAL A 38 -7.02 17.71 -13.53
CA VAL A 38 -7.53 19.11 -13.55
C VAL A 38 -6.50 20.15 -14.04
N GLU A 39 -5.38 19.79 -14.69
CA GLU A 39 -4.43 20.82 -15.17
C GLU A 39 -4.83 21.48 -16.53
N ASP A 40 -5.80 20.93 -17.28
CA ASP A 40 -6.14 21.39 -18.65
C ASP A 40 -7.36 22.32 -18.78
N SER A 41 -8.06 22.64 -17.70
CA SER A 41 -9.26 23.49 -17.76
C SER A 41 -8.96 24.97 -17.49
N SER A 42 -7.95 25.54 -18.15
CA SER A 42 -7.77 26.99 -18.20
C SER A 42 -8.21 27.55 -19.55
N SER A 43 -9.18 28.46 -19.50
CA SER A 43 -9.87 29.17 -20.59
C SER A 43 -11.03 28.42 -21.27
N THR A 44 -12.25 28.59 -20.74
CA THR A 44 -13.28 29.47 -21.35
C THR A 44 -14.51 29.43 -20.43
N VAL A 45 -14.98 30.61 -20.04
CA VAL A 45 -16.29 30.82 -19.41
C VAL A 45 -17.38 30.15 -20.26
N GLU A 46 -18.16 29.22 -19.70
CA GLU A 46 -19.59 28.99 -19.95
C GLU A 46 -20.14 27.88 -19.04
N LYS A 47 -21.44 27.94 -18.82
CA LYS A 47 -22.19 27.44 -17.67
C LYS A 47 -23.14 26.34 -18.15
N LEU A 48 -22.93 25.07 -17.79
CA LEU A 48 -24.02 24.09 -17.55
C LEU A 48 -23.47 22.82 -16.90
N GLY A 49 -24.30 22.19 -16.06
CA GLY A 49 -23.89 21.19 -15.09
C GLY A 49 -23.38 19.86 -15.66
N SER A 50 -22.33 19.35 -15.02
CA SER A 50 -22.22 17.95 -14.64
C SER A 50 -21.30 17.86 -13.44
N LYS A 51 -21.89 17.73 -12.25
CA LYS A 51 -21.19 17.25 -11.07
C LYS A 51 -20.90 15.77 -11.30
N GLN A 52 -19.75 15.44 -11.88
CA GLN A 52 -19.14 14.16 -11.56
C GLN A 52 -18.26 14.41 -10.35
N SER A 53 -18.84 14.18 -9.17
CA SER A 53 -18.09 14.01 -7.94
C SER A 53 -17.15 12.84 -8.15
N ILE A 54 -15.86 13.11 -8.30
CA ILE A 54 -14.84 12.11 -8.01
C ILE A 54 -15.06 11.74 -6.55
N PRO A 55 -15.32 10.46 -6.20
CA PRO A 55 -15.38 10.07 -4.81
C PRO A 55 -14.00 10.36 -4.20
N GLU A 56 -13.94 11.26 -3.21
CA GLU A 56 -12.73 11.57 -2.44
C GLU A 56 -12.10 10.33 -1.78
N ASP A 57 -12.80 9.20 -1.84
CA ASP A 57 -12.55 7.94 -1.15
C ASP A 57 -11.80 6.87 -1.99
N ARG A 58 -11.46 7.13 -3.27
CA ARG A 58 -10.77 6.12 -4.10
C ARG A 58 -9.36 5.76 -3.62
N SER A 59 -8.64 6.69 -2.99
CA SER A 59 -7.28 6.45 -2.51
C SER A 59 -7.23 5.48 -1.31
N PRO A 60 -7.99 5.70 -0.22
CA PRO A 60 -8.14 4.72 0.84
C PRO A 60 -8.70 3.39 0.34
N GLN A 61 -9.69 3.42 -0.55
CA GLN A 61 -10.31 2.20 -1.10
C GLN A 61 -9.33 1.34 -1.91
N LEU A 62 -8.41 1.93 -2.69
CA LEU A 62 -7.42 1.13 -3.43
C LEU A 62 -6.41 0.52 -2.46
N LEU A 63 -5.95 1.26 -1.45
CA LEU A 63 -5.07 0.71 -0.42
C LEU A 63 -5.75 -0.43 0.36
N GLU A 64 -7.03 -0.25 0.72
CA GLU A 64 -7.87 -1.26 1.37
C GLU A 64 -8.07 -2.49 0.47
N SER A 65 -8.47 -2.29 -0.79
CA SER A 65 -8.61 -3.35 -1.78
C SER A 65 -7.31 -4.14 -1.95
N ALA A 66 -6.18 -3.45 -2.08
CA ALA A 66 -4.86 -4.07 -2.17
C ALA A 66 -4.51 -4.89 -0.92
N THR A 67 -4.85 -4.38 0.28
CA THR A 67 -4.65 -5.12 1.53
C THR A 67 -5.51 -6.37 1.59
N ASN A 68 -6.81 -6.27 1.25
CA ASN A 68 -7.75 -7.40 1.26
C ASN A 68 -7.33 -8.48 0.25
N LYS A 69 -6.99 -8.09 -0.98
CA LYS A 69 -6.46 -8.99 -2.01
C LYS A 69 -5.18 -9.70 -1.54
N PHE A 70 -4.31 -9.00 -0.80
CA PHE A 70 -3.08 -9.61 -0.27
C PHE A 70 -3.37 -10.71 0.76
N TYR A 71 -4.40 -10.52 1.59
CA TYR A 71 -4.82 -11.54 2.57
C TYR A 71 -5.50 -12.73 1.89
N GLU A 72 -6.44 -12.49 0.96
CA GLU A 72 -7.18 -13.54 0.24
C GLU A 72 -6.23 -14.51 -0.48
N VAL A 73 -5.23 -13.96 -1.17
CA VAL A 73 -4.25 -14.75 -1.90
C VAL A 73 -3.39 -15.64 -0.99
N LYS A 74 -3.14 -15.24 0.27
CA LYS A 74 -2.35 -16.06 1.22
C LYS A 74 -3.16 -17.15 1.90
N THR A 75 -4.47 -17.00 2.02
CA THR A 75 -5.35 -18.06 2.54
C THR A 75 -5.46 -19.24 1.58
N ASP A 76 -5.41 -19.00 0.26
CA ASP A 76 -5.56 -20.05 -0.75
C ASP A 76 -4.40 -21.06 -0.80
N GLU A 77 -3.23 -20.74 -0.25
CA GLU A 77 -2.10 -21.70 -0.14
C GLU A 77 -2.17 -22.58 1.12
N ALA A 78 -3.03 -22.27 2.09
CA ALA A 78 -3.12 -23.01 3.35
C ALA A 78 -4.11 -24.20 3.33
N ASP A 79 -4.95 -24.34 2.30
CA ASP A 79 -6.10 -25.26 2.33
C ASP A 79 -5.91 -26.61 1.59
N ILE A 80 -4.68 -26.99 1.22
CA ILE A 80 -4.41 -28.34 0.70
C ILE A 80 -3.78 -29.23 1.77
N TYR A 81 -4.43 -29.44 2.92
CA TYR A 81 -4.31 -30.64 3.74
C TYR A 81 -5.39 -30.63 4.83
N ASN A 82 -6.59 -31.11 4.49
CA ASN A 82 -7.43 -31.93 5.38
C ASN A 82 -8.72 -32.32 4.65
N SER A 83 -8.58 -33.26 3.71
CA SER A 83 -9.69 -34.11 3.32
C SER A 83 -9.31 -35.52 3.73
N ASN A 84 -10.04 -36.08 4.71
CA ASN A 84 -10.36 -37.51 4.89
C ASN A 84 -10.77 -37.83 6.34
N ASN A 85 -12.04 -37.65 6.65
CA ASN A 85 -13.01 -38.72 6.99
C ASN A 85 -14.00 -38.36 8.10
N PRO A 86 -15.24 -38.89 8.01
CA PRO A 86 -16.35 -38.58 8.89
C PRO A 86 -16.42 -39.57 10.05
N ASP A 87 -16.77 -39.13 11.26
CA ASP A 87 -17.64 -39.94 12.11
C ASP A 87 -18.36 -39.13 13.19
N LEU A 88 -19.57 -39.61 13.47
CA LEU A 88 -20.65 -39.09 14.28
C LEU A 88 -20.46 -39.47 15.75
N SER A 89 -20.56 -38.54 16.71
CA SER A 89 -21.43 -38.72 17.88
C SER A 89 -21.60 -37.44 18.69
N SER A 90 -22.85 -37.20 19.05
CA SER A 90 -23.41 -36.20 19.95
C SER A 90 -22.90 -36.32 21.39
N THR A 91 -22.59 -35.19 22.04
CA THR A 91 -22.89 -34.96 23.46
C THR A 91 -22.95 -33.45 23.71
N ASP A 92 -24.13 -32.96 24.07
CA ASP A 92 -24.36 -31.62 24.60
C ASP A 92 -23.58 -31.43 25.91
N GLN A 93 -22.79 -30.35 25.99
CA GLN A 93 -22.46 -29.72 27.26
C GLN A 93 -22.02 -28.27 27.04
N ASP A 94 -22.85 -27.38 27.60
CA ASP A 94 -22.60 -25.95 27.81
C ASP A 94 -21.17 -25.68 28.28
N ILE A 95 -20.43 -24.85 27.52
CA ILE A 95 -19.48 -23.82 27.97
C ILE A 95 -19.26 -22.86 26.78
N SER A 96 -19.65 -21.60 26.97
CA SER A 96 -19.25 -20.44 26.16
C SER A 96 -17.72 -20.38 26.02
N PRO A 97 -17.13 -20.11 24.84
CA PRO A 97 -17.25 -18.82 24.16
C PRO A 97 -17.43 -18.96 22.64
N SER A 98 -18.54 -18.46 22.10
CA SER A 98 -18.66 -18.29 20.65
C SER A 98 -17.70 -17.19 20.22
N ALA A 99 -16.52 -17.62 19.76
CA ALA A 99 -15.61 -16.84 18.95
C ALA A 99 -16.44 -16.22 17.82
N LYS A 100 -16.71 -14.91 17.95
CA LYS A 100 -16.92 -14.12 16.76
C LYS A 100 -15.55 -14.13 16.09
N GLU A 101 -15.45 -14.81 14.96
CA GLU A 101 -14.41 -14.54 13.98
C GLU A 101 -14.41 -13.02 13.80
N SER A 102 -13.47 -12.38 14.47
CA SER A 102 -13.16 -10.98 14.27
C SER A 102 -12.51 -10.91 12.92
N ARG A 103 -13.33 -10.95 11.86
CA ARG A 103 -13.01 -10.27 10.61
C ARG A 103 -12.52 -8.90 11.07
N PRO A 104 -11.25 -8.53 10.83
CA PRO A 104 -10.85 -7.19 11.21
C PRO A 104 -11.72 -6.31 10.32
N THR A 105 -12.67 -5.61 10.93
CA THR A 105 -13.25 -4.42 10.34
C THR A 105 -12.07 -3.46 10.29
N VAL A 106 -11.22 -3.62 9.27
CA VAL A 106 -10.00 -2.85 9.10
C VAL A 106 -10.46 -1.40 8.92
N PHE A 107 -9.65 -0.46 9.40
CA PHE A 107 -9.88 0.98 9.30
C PHE A 107 -10.80 1.55 10.40
N GLY A 108 -10.26 1.54 11.63
CA GLY A 108 -10.70 2.45 12.68
C GLY A 108 -10.63 3.91 12.19
N ILE A 109 -11.68 4.67 12.48
CA ILE A 109 -11.81 6.11 12.22
C ILE A 109 -10.87 6.84 13.20
N GLU A 110 -9.56 6.72 12.99
CA GLU A 110 -8.56 7.33 13.84
C GLU A 110 -7.65 8.18 12.95
N ASN A 111 -7.80 9.51 13.04
CA ASN A 111 -7.06 10.58 12.34
C ASN A 111 -7.40 10.86 10.86
N LEU A 112 -8.64 11.26 10.56
CA LEU A 112 -8.96 11.90 9.27
C LEU A 112 -8.16 13.19 9.01
N GLU A 113 -7.81 13.96 10.04
CA GLU A 113 -7.21 15.30 9.91
C GLU A 113 -5.85 15.31 9.21
N ASN A 114 -5.15 14.18 9.14
CA ASN A 114 -3.79 14.10 8.59
C ASN A 114 -3.68 13.18 7.37
N ASN A 115 -4.78 12.64 6.86
CA ASN A 115 -4.77 11.75 5.69
C ASN A 115 -4.71 12.55 4.38
N PRO A 116 -4.06 12.03 3.32
CA PRO A 116 -4.07 12.67 2.02
C PRO A 116 -5.47 12.61 1.40
N THR A 117 -6.09 13.76 1.18
CA THR A 117 -7.31 13.87 0.37
C THR A 117 -6.96 14.11 -1.09
N VAL A 118 -7.78 13.61 -2.02
CA VAL A 118 -7.61 13.85 -3.47
C VAL A 118 -7.54 15.35 -3.77
N SER A 119 -8.41 16.16 -3.16
CA SER A 119 -8.42 17.62 -3.28
C SER A 119 -7.12 18.28 -2.77
N ALA A 120 -6.52 17.75 -1.69
CA ALA A 120 -5.25 18.23 -1.17
C ALA A 120 -4.09 17.93 -2.12
N ILE A 121 -4.14 16.82 -2.85
CA ILE A 121 -3.10 16.42 -3.81
C ILE A 121 -3.26 17.18 -5.13
N GLN A 122 -4.49 17.35 -5.61
CA GLN A 122 -4.81 18.12 -6.82
C GLN A 122 -4.52 19.61 -6.68
N SER A 123 -4.50 20.14 -5.46
CA SER A 123 -4.10 21.54 -5.22
C SER A 123 -2.58 21.75 -5.21
N MET A 124 -1.78 20.68 -5.22
CA MET A 124 -0.32 20.76 -5.30
C MET A 124 0.14 20.80 -6.76
N ASP A 125 1.03 21.74 -7.09
CA ASP A 125 1.78 21.70 -8.35
C ASP A 125 2.77 20.51 -8.37
N SER A 126 3.27 20.18 -9.55
CA SER A 126 4.23 19.08 -9.77
C SER A 126 5.43 19.10 -8.80
N VAL A 127 6.03 20.27 -8.56
CA VAL A 127 7.19 20.43 -7.67
C VAL A 127 6.79 20.21 -6.22
N ALA A 128 5.63 20.71 -5.81
CA ALA A 128 5.07 20.48 -4.48
C ALA A 128 4.76 18.99 -4.24
N ARG A 129 4.19 18.27 -5.23
CA ARG A 129 3.95 16.82 -5.16
C ARG A 129 5.25 16.05 -4.91
N VAL A 130 6.29 16.33 -5.70
CA VAL A 130 7.61 15.69 -5.54
C VAL A 130 8.25 16.08 -4.20
N SER A 131 8.22 17.37 -3.82
CA SER A 131 8.79 17.84 -2.55
C SER A 131 8.14 17.17 -1.34
N MET A 132 6.81 17.04 -1.34
CA MET A 132 6.07 16.35 -0.30
C MET A 132 6.40 14.85 -0.27
N LEU A 133 6.52 14.20 -1.43
CA LEU A 133 6.90 12.79 -1.52
C LEU A 133 8.27 12.56 -0.87
N ARG A 134 9.25 13.40 -1.21
CA ARG A 134 10.60 13.34 -0.63
C ARG A 134 10.58 13.54 0.88
N LYS A 135 9.82 14.52 1.37
CA LYS A 135 9.64 14.78 2.81
C LYS A 135 9.07 13.54 3.52
N ARG A 136 8.08 12.88 2.93
CA ARG A 136 7.46 11.66 3.49
C ARG A 136 8.44 10.48 3.48
N ILE A 137 9.22 10.31 2.40
CA ILE A 137 10.27 9.30 2.33
C ILE A 137 11.31 9.53 3.44
N SER A 138 11.82 10.75 3.61
CA SER A 138 12.78 11.06 4.68
C SER A 138 12.21 10.80 6.08
N SER A 139 10.91 11.05 6.30
CA SER A 139 10.24 10.67 7.55
C SER A 139 10.30 9.15 7.78
N ILE A 140 9.93 8.35 6.78
CA ILE A 140 9.97 6.88 6.84
C ILE A 140 11.40 6.37 7.07
N GLU A 141 12.41 7.00 6.45
CA GLU A 141 13.82 6.62 6.61
C GLU A 141 14.32 6.73 8.04
N THR A 142 13.84 7.71 8.79
CA THR A 142 14.19 7.90 10.21
C THR A 142 13.32 7.09 11.16
N ALA A 143 12.17 6.58 10.70
CA ALA A 143 11.23 5.85 11.52
C ALA A 143 11.71 4.42 11.86
N THR A 144 11.28 3.91 13.01
CA THR A 144 11.50 2.52 13.45
C THR A 144 10.39 1.57 12.98
N SER A 145 9.24 2.10 12.60
CA SER A 145 8.10 1.39 12.01
C SER A 145 7.45 2.23 10.91
N LEU A 146 6.74 1.59 9.99
CA LEU A 146 5.94 2.25 8.96
C LEU A 146 4.51 2.47 9.47
N SER A 147 4.08 3.73 9.53
CA SER A 147 2.70 4.06 9.86
C SER A 147 1.79 3.92 8.62
N ARG A 148 0.51 3.61 8.85
CA ARG A 148 -0.52 3.61 7.80
C ARG A 148 -0.60 4.94 7.08
N ASN A 149 -0.57 6.05 7.81
CA ASN A 149 -0.64 7.39 7.23
C ASN A 149 0.55 7.68 6.31
N ASP A 150 1.77 7.34 6.72
CA ASP A 150 2.95 7.55 5.87
C ASP A 150 2.91 6.68 4.62
N CYS A 151 2.45 5.43 4.74
CA CYS A 151 2.22 4.56 3.59
C CYS A 151 1.19 5.18 2.63
N LEU A 152 0.07 5.65 3.14
CA LEU A 152 -1.00 6.26 2.35
C LEU A 152 -0.53 7.55 1.65
N TRP A 153 0.18 8.44 2.35
CA TRP A 153 0.78 9.63 1.73
C TRP A 153 1.75 9.26 0.62
N CYS A 154 2.65 8.32 0.86
CA CYS A 154 3.59 7.87 -0.16
C CYS A 154 2.87 7.21 -1.34
N PHE A 155 1.86 6.38 -1.10
CA PHE A 155 1.05 5.74 -2.14
C PHE A 155 0.38 6.78 -3.04
N VAL A 156 -0.37 7.72 -2.46
CA VAL A 156 -1.12 8.72 -3.23
C VAL A 156 -0.19 9.68 -3.96
N LEU A 157 0.90 10.12 -3.31
CA LEU A 157 1.89 10.96 -3.96
C LEU A 157 2.61 10.21 -5.09
N CYS A 158 2.94 8.93 -4.91
CA CYS A 158 3.49 8.11 -6.00
C CYS A 158 2.53 8.03 -7.19
N ALA A 159 1.23 7.93 -6.96
CA ALA A 159 0.24 7.92 -8.03
C ALA A 159 0.09 9.29 -8.73
N ALA A 160 0.33 10.39 -8.01
CA ALA A 160 0.14 11.76 -8.51
C ALA A 160 1.42 12.48 -8.99
N VAL A 161 2.63 11.99 -8.69
CA VAL A 161 3.88 12.58 -9.20
C VAL A 161 4.04 12.32 -10.69
N ASP A 162 4.50 13.31 -11.44
CA ASP A 162 4.71 13.18 -12.87
C ASP A 162 5.86 12.21 -13.19
N THR A 163 5.75 11.54 -14.34
CA THR A 163 6.78 10.63 -14.85
C THR A 163 7.28 11.14 -16.19
N PRO A 164 8.59 11.08 -16.49
CA PRO A 164 9.65 10.39 -15.73
C PRO A 164 10.12 11.15 -14.48
N LEU A 165 10.50 10.41 -13.43
CA LEU A 165 11.07 10.99 -12.21
C LEU A 165 12.47 11.56 -12.44
N HIS A 166 12.79 12.68 -11.81
CA HIS A 166 14.14 13.23 -11.81
C HIS A 166 15.11 12.40 -10.93
N ALA A 167 16.41 12.48 -11.23
CA ALA A 167 17.45 11.69 -10.58
C ALA A 167 17.43 11.73 -9.04
N ASN A 168 17.11 12.89 -8.44
CA ASN A 168 16.99 13.02 -6.99
C ASN A 168 15.81 12.21 -6.43
N ALA A 169 14.63 12.32 -7.07
CA ALA A 169 13.47 11.53 -6.67
C ALA A 169 13.71 10.02 -6.85
N CYS A 170 14.42 9.61 -7.92
CA CYS A 170 14.84 8.21 -8.08
C CYS A 170 15.80 7.75 -6.97
N ALA A 171 16.72 8.61 -6.53
CA ALA A 171 17.59 8.31 -5.39
C ALA A 171 16.77 8.12 -4.10
N ASP A 172 15.76 8.98 -3.87
CA ASP A 172 14.85 8.89 -2.73
C ASP A 172 14.02 7.59 -2.79
N MET A 173 13.52 7.19 -3.96
CA MET A 173 12.80 5.91 -4.14
C MET A 173 13.69 4.70 -3.84
N ARG A 174 14.95 4.72 -4.28
CA ARG A 174 15.92 3.65 -3.94
C ARG A 174 16.25 3.62 -2.45
N SER A 175 16.28 4.77 -1.79
CA SER A 175 16.46 4.84 -0.33
C SER A 175 15.23 4.32 0.42
N LEU A 176 14.02 4.64 -0.05
CA LEU A 176 12.76 4.08 0.45
C LEU A 176 12.76 2.55 0.36
N VAL A 177 13.05 1.97 -0.80
CA VAL A 177 13.10 0.51 -0.99
C VAL A 177 14.07 -0.15 -0.02
N ARG A 178 15.28 0.42 0.15
CA ARG A 178 16.28 -0.08 1.11
C ARG A 178 15.78 0.00 2.55
N LYS A 179 15.11 1.10 2.92
CA LYS A 179 14.51 1.24 4.26
C LYS A 179 13.41 0.21 4.47
N CYS A 180 12.48 0.07 3.54
CA CYS A 180 11.39 -0.91 3.63
C CYS A 180 11.92 -2.35 3.71
N ALA A 181 12.99 -2.69 2.99
CA ALA A 181 13.67 -3.97 3.12
C ALA A 181 14.26 -4.17 4.53
N SER A 182 14.85 -3.13 5.11
CA SER A 182 15.41 -3.17 6.48
C SER A 182 14.33 -3.30 7.56
N LEU A 183 13.15 -2.71 7.35
CA LEU A 183 11.98 -2.88 8.23
C LEU A 183 11.43 -4.31 8.10
N ARG A 184 11.25 -4.81 6.87
CA ARG A 184 10.78 -6.16 6.57
C ARG A 184 11.66 -7.25 7.15
N ALA A 185 12.99 -7.12 7.08
CA ALA A 185 13.92 -8.09 7.65
C ALA A 185 13.75 -8.35 9.17
N ARG A 186 13.02 -7.48 9.89
CA ARG A 186 12.71 -7.66 11.32
C ARG A 186 11.36 -8.33 11.58
N LYS A 187 10.60 -8.62 10.53
CA LYS A 187 9.25 -9.19 10.60
C LYS A 187 9.30 -10.71 10.39
N VAL A 188 8.48 -11.43 11.14
CA VAL A 188 8.43 -12.90 11.15
C VAL A 188 7.04 -13.41 10.75
N GLU A 189 6.00 -12.63 11.02
CA GLU A 189 4.61 -12.93 10.70
C GLU A 189 4.02 -11.89 9.73
N VAL A 190 2.89 -12.24 9.13
CA VAL A 190 2.12 -11.30 8.30
C VAL A 190 1.33 -10.39 9.23
N ASP A 191 1.83 -9.18 9.43
CA ASP A 191 1.09 -8.10 10.07
C ASP A 191 0.73 -7.00 9.06
N GLU A 192 -0.06 -6.03 9.51
CA GLU A 192 -0.45 -4.89 8.68
C GLU A 192 0.78 -4.13 8.14
N GLU A 193 1.82 -3.95 8.95
CA GLU A 193 3.02 -3.23 8.55
C GLU A 193 3.74 -3.94 7.40
N VAL A 194 3.80 -5.28 7.40
CA VAL A 194 4.36 -6.07 6.29
C VAL A 194 3.63 -5.79 4.97
N ILE A 195 2.30 -5.65 5.01
CA ILE A 195 1.49 -5.35 3.81
C ILE A 195 1.78 -3.96 3.30
N LEU A 196 1.79 -2.96 4.19
CA LEU A 196 2.13 -1.58 3.84
C LEU A 196 3.56 -1.49 3.25
N LEU A 197 4.51 -2.24 3.81
CA LEU A 197 5.89 -2.32 3.31
C LEU A 197 5.97 -2.97 1.94
N ASN A 198 5.18 -4.02 1.68
CA ASN A 198 5.11 -4.67 0.38
C ASN A 198 4.54 -3.70 -0.68
N ILE A 199 3.46 -2.99 -0.36
CA ILE A 199 2.86 -1.98 -1.25
C ILE A 199 3.89 -0.92 -1.66
N LEU A 200 4.61 -0.33 -0.69
CA LEU A 200 5.62 0.69 -1.00
C LEU A 200 6.78 0.14 -1.84
N VAL A 201 7.21 -1.10 -1.60
CA VAL A 201 8.29 -1.70 -2.38
C VAL A 201 7.84 -2.06 -3.78
N THR A 202 6.61 -2.55 -3.95
CA THR A 202 6.07 -2.84 -5.27
C THR A 202 5.98 -1.55 -6.10
N ILE A 203 5.49 -0.45 -5.54
CA ILE A 203 5.46 0.83 -6.26
C ILE A 203 6.88 1.37 -6.51
N ALA A 204 7.70 1.52 -5.46
CA ALA A 204 8.99 2.18 -5.60
C ALA A 204 10.03 1.33 -6.37
N GLY A 205 10.00 0.01 -6.18
CA GLY A 205 10.93 -0.93 -6.79
C GLY A 205 10.48 -1.48 -8.14
N GLN A 206 9.19 -1.83 -8.30
CA GLN A 206 8.70 -2.43 -9.54
C GLN A 206 8.10 -1.41 -10.51
N TYR A 207 7.29 -0.46 -10.04
CA TYR A 207 6.77 0.57 -10.94
C TYR A 207 7.88 1.55 -11.34
N PHE A 208 8.43 2.30 -10.38
CA PHE A 208 9.44 3.33 -10.70
C PHE A 208 10.82 2.74 -11.04
N GLY A 209 11.20 1.60 -10.48
CA GLY A 209 12.45 0.92 -10.84
C GLY A 209 12.44 0.32 -12.25
N ARG A 210 11.26 0.05 -12.84
CA ARG A 210 11.14 -0.32 -14.26
C ARG A 210 11.20 0.91 -15.17
N LEU A 211 10.82 2.09 -14.69
CA LEU A 211 10.90 3.35 -15.45
C LEU A 211 12.33 3.92 -15.55
N GLU A 212 13.24 3.54 -14.65
CA GLU A 212 14.67 3.94 -14.68
C GLU A 212 15.50 3.12 -15.70
N LYS A 213 14.95 2.03 -16.26
CA LYS A 213 15.62 1.16 -17.23
C LYS A 213 15.34 1.58 -18.68
#